data_AF-K6D987-F1
#
_entry.id   AF-K6D987-F1
#
_cell.length_a   1.000
_cell.length_b   1.000
_cell.length_c   1.000
_cell.angle_alpha   90.00
_cell.angle_beta   90.00
_cell.angle_gamma   90.00
#
_symmetry.space_group_name_H-M   'P 1'
#
loop_
_entity.id
_entity.type
_entity.pdbx_description
1 polymer ?
#
loop_
_entity_poly.entity_id
_entity_poly.type
_entity_poly.pdbx_seq_one_letter_code
_entity_poly.pdbx_strand_id
1 'polypeptide(L)'
;MNKFQQNNRNIEREYNTVHLVCGESPAGYLRVGLGRENKVIGFPDFFAVGPIKELPEKVGRKRRYEWLRDHLNYPNDFIEKEYEKRFSKTLAEIDAIPDHVPIVIWIQPVLI
;
A
#
# COMPACT_ATOMS: atom_id res chain seq x y z
N MET A 1 -32.52 -7.50 26.31
CA MET A 1 -31.11 -7.26 26.68
C MET A 1 -30.37 -6.77 25.44
N ASN A 2 -30.13 -5.46 25.34
CA ASN A 2 -29.22 -4.87 24.34
C ASN A 2 -27.77 -5.21 24.71
N LYS A 3 -26.88 -5.40 23.71
CA LYS A 3 -25.57 -4.71 23.63
C LYS A 3 -24.76 -5.13 22.39
N PHE A 4 -24.55 -4.14 21.52
CA PHE A 4 -23.49 -3.97 20.52
C PHE A 4 -23.52 -4.86 19.26
N GLN A 5 -24.40 -4.50 18.32
CA GLN A 5 -24.00 -4.57 16.91
C GLN A 5 -22.88 -3.54 16.71
N GLN A 6 -21.64 -4.01 16.56
CA GLN A 6 -20.52 -3.17 16.13
C GLN A 6 -20.84 -2.65 14.73
N ASN A 7 -21.38 -1.43 14.69
CA ASN A 7 -21.60 -0.68 13.47
C ASN A 7 -20.22 -0.15 13.05
N ASN A 8 -19.44 -0.99 12.35
CA ASN A 8 -18.14 -0.61 11.80
C ASN A 8 -18.37 0.27 10.56
N ARG A 9 -19.01 1.44 10.75
CA ARG A 9 -18.96 2.51 9.77
C ARG A 9 -17.52 3.01 9.81
N ASN A 10 -16.74 2.63 8.81
CA ASN A 10 -15.53 3.38 8.46
C ASN A 10 -16.01 4.80 8.17
N ILE A 11 -15.93 5.67 9.18
CA ILE A 11 -16.09 7.11 8.96
C ILE A 11 -14.85 7.46 8.14
N GLU A 12 -15.02 7.51 6.82
CA GLU A 12 -14.01 8.08 5.94
C GLU A 12 -13.79 9.51 6.42
N ARG A 13 -12.64 9.75 7.04
CA ARG A 13 -12.25 11.10 7.42
C ARG A 13 -11.98 11.86 6.14
N GLU A 14 -12.49 13.08 6.06
CA GLU A 14 -12.10 13.99 5.00
C GLU A 14 -10.58 14.21 5.06
N TYR A 15 -9.92 14.09 3.92
CA TYR A 15 -8.51 14.36 3.72
C TYR A 15 -8.35 15.24 2.49
N ASN A 16 -7.38 16.15 2.54
CA ASN A 16 -7.14 17.12 1.49
C ASN A 16 -6.04 16.68 0.51
N THR A 17 -5.18 15.75 0.94
CA THR A 17 -4.07 15.24 0.14
C THR A 17 -3.84 13.77 0.46
N VAL A 18 -3.51 12.98 -0.57
CA VAL A 18 -3.01 11.62 -0.41
C VAL A 18 -1.50 11.58 -0.63
N HIS A 19 -0.79 10.92 0.28
CA HIS A 19 0.64 10.65 0.16
C HIS A 19 0.85 9.16 -0.04
N LEU A 20 1.39 8.79 -1.20
CA LEU A 20 1.73 7.41 -1.56
C LEU A 20 3.24 7.19 -1.39
N VAL A 21 3.62 6.12 -0.68
CA VAL A 21 5.02 5.76 -0.46
C VAL A 21 5.22 4.25 -0.48
N CYS A 22 6.36 3.77 -0.96
CA CYS A 22 6.70 2.35 -0.92
C CYS A 22 7.13 1.93 0.49
N GLY A 23 6.52 0.88 1.04
CA GLY A 23 6.84 0.29 2.34
C GLY A 23 6.10 0.90 3.53
N GLU A 24 5.81 0.06 4.54
CA GLU A 24 5.11 0.48 5.76
C GLU A 24 5.95 1.33 6.71
N SER A 25 7.28 1.17 6.70
CA SER A 25 8.18 1.96 7.55
C SER A 25 8.15 3.46 7.22
N PRO A 26 8.41 3.90 5.98
CA PRO A 26 8.27 5.32 5.63
C PRO A 26 6.82 5.80 5.70
N ALA A 27 5.83 4.94 5.41
CA ALA A 27 4.42 5.29 5.61
C ALA A 27 4.12 5.61 7.08
N GLY A 28 4.68 4.84 8.02
CA GLY A 28 4.58 5.12 9.46
C GLY A 28 5.14 6.49 9.83
N TYR A 29 6.33 6.83 9.32
CA TYR A 29 6.93 8.15 9.55
C TYR A 29 6.04 9.28 9.02
N LEU A 30 5.53 9.15 7.79
CA LEU A 30 4.64 10.14 7.20
C LEU A 30 3.31 10.27 7.96
N ARG A 31 2.73 9.17 8.47
CA ARG A 31 1.50 9.23 9.29
C ARG A 31 1.67 10.00 10.60
N VAL A 32 2.89 10.01 11.15
CA VAL A 32 3.22 10.77 12.35
C VAL A 32 3.54 12.23 12.01
N GLY A 33 4.29 12.45 10.91
CA GLY A 33 4.76 13.78 10.52
C GLY A 33 3.72 14.63 9.79
N LEU A 34 2.79 14.01 9.07
CA LEU A 34 1.71 14.68 8.36
C LEU A 34 0.46 14.69 9.23
N GLY A 35 -0.18 15.86 9.35
CA GLY A 35 -1.38 16.04 10.15
C GLY A 35 -2.57 15.21 9.65
N ARG A 36 -3.67 15.24 10.42
CA ARG A 36 -4.87 14.41 10.19
C ARG A 36 -5.61 14.73 8.89
N GLU A 37 -5.32 15.89 8.30
CA GLU A 37 -5.79 16.35 6.99
C GLU A 37 -5.14 15.61 5.81
N ASN A 38 -4.12 14.77 6.07
CA ASN A 38 -3.42 14.00 5.05
C ASN A 38 -3.69 12.50 5.22
N LYS A 39 -3.99 11.83 4.10
CA LYS A 39 -4.08 10.36 4.04
C LYS A 39 -2.74 9.80 3.57
N VAL A 40 -2.21 8.80 4.27
CA VAL A 40 -0.95 8.13 3.88
C VAL A 40 -1.22 6.69 3.51
N ILE A 41 -0.94 6.35 2.26
CA ILE A 41 -1.04 4.99 1.71
C ILE A 41 0.38 4.42 1.61
N GLY A 42 0.63 3.36 2.38
CA GLY A 42 1.83 2.55 2.26
C GLY A 42 1.62 1.48 1.19
N PHE A 43 2.41 1.51 0.12
CA PHE A 43 2.40 0.45 -0.87
C PHE A 43 3.22 -0.73 -0.36
N PRO A 44 2.69 -1.96 -0.33
CA PRO A 44 3.32 -3.10 0.37
C PRO A 44 4.51 -3.72 -0.38
N ASP A 45 5.15 -2.95 -1.25
CA ASP A 45 6.15 -3.42 -2.20
C ASP A 45 7.18 -2.31 -2.52
N PHE A 46 8.39 -2.74 -2.91
CA PHE A 46 9.47 -1.88 -3.37
C PHE A 46 9.81 -2.21 -4.82
N PHE A 47 9.47 -1.31 -5.74
CA PHE A 47 9.66 -1.52 -7.18
C PHE A 47 11.10 -1.35 -7.67
N ALA A 48 12.05 -1.08 -6.76
CA ALA A 48 13.48 -0.98 -7.08
C ALA A 48 14.14 -2.34 -7.36
N VAL A 49 13.49 -3.45 -6.98
CA VAL A 49 14.05 -4.81 -7.10
C VAL A 49 13.04 -5.73 -7.78
N GLY A 50 13.57 -6.62 -8.63
CA GLY A 50 12.80 -7.63 -9.36
C GLY A 50 12.05 -7.10 -10.59
N PRO A 51 11.35 -7.98 -11.32
CA PRO A 51 10.64 -7.61 -12.53
C PRO A 51 9.42 -6.73 -12.24
N ILE A 52 9.22 -5.71 -13.06
CA ILE A 52 8.03 -4.82 -13.05
C ILE A 52 7.28 -4.82 -14.40
N LYS A 53 7.69 -5.68 -15.33
CA LYS A 53 7.06 -5.80 -16.65
C LYS A 53 5.58 -6.19 -16.46
N GLU A 54 4.68 -5.48 -17.14
CA GLU A 54 3.23 -5.77 -17.15
C GLU A 54 2.58 -5.69 -15.76
N LEU A 55 3.16 -4.95 -14.80
CA LEU A 55 2.64 -4.84 -13.44
C LEU A 55 1.16 -4.37 -13.32
N PRO A 56 0.65 -3.49 -14.22
CA PRO A 56 -0.79 -3.16 -14.23
C PRO A 56 -1.70 -4.36 -14.50
N GLU A 57 -1.18 -5.42 -15.12
CA GLU A 57 -1.92 -6.62 -15.48
C GLU A 57 -1.76 -7.72 -14.42
N LYS A 58 -2.77 -8.59 -14.28
CA LYS A 58 -2.70 -9.73 -13.34
C LYS A 58 -1.51 -10.65 -13.64
N VAL A 59 -1.16 -10.81 -14.92
CA VAL A 59 -0.04 -11.67 -15.35
C VAL A 59 1.30 -11.13 -14.88
N GLY A 60 1.55 -9.82 -15.01
CA GLY A 60 2.79 -9.21 -14.51
C GLY A 60 2.88 -9.26 -12.99
N ARG A 61 1.77 -9.03 -12.27
CA ARG A 61 1.73 -9.20 -10.81
C ARG A 61 2.05 -10.62 -10.36
N LYS A 62 1.54 -11.63 -11.06
CA LYS A 62 1.85 -13.04 -10.76
C LYS A 62 3.35 -13.33 -10.96
N ARG A 63 3.93 -12.90 -12.08
CA ARG A 63 5.38 -13.07 -12.33
C ARG A 63 6.23 -12.39 -11.26
N ARG A 64 5.81 -11.19 -10.82
CA ARG A 64 6.49 -10.49 -9.73
C ARG A 64 6.39 -11.25 -8.41
N TYR A 65 5.20 -11.72 -8.04
CA TYR A 65 5.02 -12.54 -6.84
C TYR A 65 5.93 -13.77 -6.83
N GLU A 66 5.94 -14.53 -7.94
CA GLU A 66 6.81 -15.71 -8.09
C GLU A 66 8.28 -15.34 -7.93
N TRP A 67 8.72 -14.25 -8.58
CA TRP A 67 10.10 -13.78 -8.45
C TRP A 67 10.46 -13.39 -7.01
N LEU A 68 9.60 -12.63 -6.32
CA LEU A 68 9.83 -12.22 -4.93
C LEU A 68 9.91 -13.44 -4.00
N ARG A 69 8.99 -14.40 -4.15
CA ARG A 69 8.98 -15.65 -3.38
C ARG A 69 10.27 -16.45 -3.58
N ASP A 70 10.75 -16.53 -4.81
CA ASP A 70 11.87 -17.41 -5.16
C ASP A 70 13.24 -16.77 -4.90
N HIS A 71 13.31 -15.43 -4.78
CA HIS A 71 14.58 -14.68 -4.72
C HIS A 71 14.79 -13.84 -3.46
N LEU A 72 13.73 -13.55 -2.69
CA LEU A 72 13.84 -12.73 -1.48
C LEU A 72 13.39 -13.51 -0.24
N ASN A 73 14.21 -13.47 0.80
CA ASN A 73 13.87 -14.05 2.10
C ASN A 73 13.03 -13.06 2.90
N TYR A 74 11.71 -13.14 2.79
CA TYR A 74 10.80 -12.38 3.63
C TYR A 74 10.53 -13.10 4.96
N PRO A 75 10.48 -12.37 6.09
CA PRO A 75 10.15 -12.97 7.38
C PRO A 75 8.67 -13.36 7.47
N ASN A 76 8.38 -14.32 8.35
CA ASN A 76 7.02 -14.68 8.81
C ASN A 76 6.02 -15.10 7.71
N ASP A 77 6.49 -15.76 6.65
CA ASP A 77 5.68 -16.19 5.50
C ASP A 77 4.87 -15.04 4.87
N PHE A 78 5.42 -13.82 4.92
CA PHE A 78 4.72 -12.61 4.45
C PHE A 78 4.30 -12.73 2.98
N ILE A 79 5.18 -13.30 2.15
CA ILE A 79 4.91 -13.46 0.73
C ILE A 79 3.68 -14.35 0.52
N GLU A 80 3.67 -15.52 1.15
CA GLU A 80 2.63 -16.53 0.97
C GLU A 80 1.29 -16.13 1.59
N LYS A 81 1.31 -15.45 2.75
CA LYS A 81 0.09 -15.18 3.53
C LYS A 81 -0.52 -13.81 3.28
N GLU A 82 0.30 -12.80 2.97
CA GLU A 82 -0.12 -11.40 3.11
C GLU A 82 0.12 -10.56 1.86
N TYR A 83 1.11 -10.88 1.03
CA TYR A 83 1.52 -10.01 -0.08
C TYR A 83 0.40 -9.73 -1.08
N GLU A 84 -0.21 -10.76 -1.70
CA GLU A 84 -1.25 -10.55 -2.71
C GLU A 84 -2.48 -9.82 -2.17
N LYS A 85 -2.86 -10.15 -0.93
CA LYS A 85 -3.98 -9.52 -0.21
C LYS A 85 -3.70 -8.04 0.03
N ARG A 86 -2.51 -7.70 0.54
CA ARG A 86 -2.12 -6.30 0.78
C ARG A 86 -2.00 -5.53 -0.52
N PHE A 87 -1.37 -6.12 -1.55
CA PHE A 87 -1.24 -5.49 -2.87
C PHE A 87 -2.63 -5.14 -3.43
N SER A 88 -3.56 -6.10 -3.42
CA SER A 88 -4.92 -5.90 -3.93
C SER A 88 -5.70 -4.87 -3.12
N LYS A 89 -5.56 -4.89 -1.78
CA LYS A 89 -6.16 -3.89 -0.89
C LYS A 89 -5.66 -2.49 -1.19
N THR A 90 -4.35 -2.33 -1.36
CA THR A 90 -3.76 -1.03 -1.67
C THR A 90 -4.18 -0.51 -3.04
N LEU A 91 -4.29 -1.38 -4.05
CA LEU A 91 -4.86 -0.98 -5.35
C LEU A 91 -6.29 -0.46 -5.19
N ALA A 92 -7.14 -1.18 -4.47
CA ALA A 92 -8.50 -0.72 -4.20
C ALA A 92 -8.54 0.60 -3.41
N GLU A 93 -7.60 0.82 -2.49
CA GLU A 93 -7.47 2.10 -1.77
C GLU A 93 -7.05 3.26 -2.68
N ILE A 94 -6.23 2.99 -3.71
CA ILE A 94 -5.80 3.96 -4.72
C ILE A 94 -6.94 4.26 -5.69
N ASP A 95 -7.65 3.23 -6.17
CA ASP A 95 -8.81 3.37 -7.07
C ASP A 95 -9.98 4.12 -6.40
N ALA A 96 -10.04 4.12 -5.08
CA ALA A 96 -11.06 4.85 -4.30
C ALA A 96 -10.67 6.31 -3.99
N ILE A 97 -9.52 6.80 -4.44
CA ILE A 97 -9.14 8.21 -4.24
C ILE A 97 -10.03 9.09 -5.14
N PRO A 98 -10.73 10.10 -4.59
CA PRO A 98 -11.51 11.02 -5.41
C PRO A 98 -10.62 11.82 -6.37
N ASP A 99 -11.07 12.00 -7.62
CA ASP A 99 -10.31 12.65 -8.71
C ASP A 99 -9.80 14.08 -8.37
N HIS A 100 -10.49 14.79 -7.47
CA HIS A 100 -10.12 16.15 -7.07
C HIS A 100 -9.05 16.20 -5.98
N VAL A 101 -8.71 15.07 -5.35
CA VAL A 101 -7.73 15.03 -4.26
C VAL A 101 -6.33 14.88 -4.84
N PRO A 102 -5.40 15.81 -4.56
CA PRO A 102 -4.01 15.72 -5.01
C PRO A 102 -3.30 14.50 -4.43
N ILE A 103 -2.45 13.88 -5.25
CA ILE A 103 -1.61 12.73 -4.88
C ILE A 103 -0.13 13.15 -4.91
N VAL A 104 0.56 13.00 -3.78
CA VAL A 104 2.00 13.16 -3.64
C VAL A 104 2.65 11.78 -3.60
N ILE A 105 3.55 11.51 -4.54
CA ILE A 105 4.30 10.24 -4.58
C ILE A 105 5.69 10.49 -3.99
N TRP A 106 6.00 9.78 -2.90
CA TRP A 106 7.30 9.81 -2.26
C TRP A 106 8.20 8.74 -2.87
N ILE A 107 9.28 9.19 -3.51
CA ILE A 107 10.35 8.32 -3.98
C ILE A 107 11.44 8.23 -2.90
N GLN A 108 11.83 7.01 -2.54
CA GLN A 108 13.02 6.81 -1.74
C GLN A 108 14.20 6.68 -2.70
N PRO A 109 15.18 7.61 -2.69
CA PRO A 109 16.38 7.43 -3.49
C PRO A 109 17.13 6.22 -2.94
N VAL A 110 17.34 5.21 -3.79
CA VAL A 110 18.30 4.15 -3.52
C VAL A 110 19.66 4.72 -3.90
N LEU A 111 20.48 5.07 -2.90
CA LEU A 111 21.89 5.34 -3.12
C LEU A 111 22.55 3.99 -3.40
N ILE A 112 22.80 3.72 -4.68
CA ILE A 112 23.60 2.59 -5.17
C ILE A 112 25.06 3.02 -5.28
#